data_AF-A0A957WE07-F1
#
_entry.id   AF-A0A957WE07-F1
#
_cell.length_a   1.000
_cell.length_b   1.000
_cell.length_c   1.000
_cell.angle_alpha   90.00
_cell.angle_beta   90.00
_cell.angle_gamma   90.00
#
_symmetry.space_group_name_H-M   'P 1'
#
loop_
_entity.id
_entity.type
_entity.pdbx_description
1 polymer ?
#
loop_
_entity_poly.entity_id
_entity_poly.type
_entity_poly.pdbx_seq_one_letter_code
_entity_poly.pdbx_strand_id
1 'polypeptide(L)'
;MANYFESTKLPHFTADFEYFRIPYEKWDLMLTRLRQMGLSTIVMIVPWAFHENEGGTIDLQGVTNNRRNLVGLVRLCHQLDFDCILKVGPYHQNHGLINQGLPTWLSEDSLSEAVKGWYTAISQPLVALQWPNGPILALHFSSAPADQESTLPVSEHVAQVRWPIWLRKRYGGVNKMNGVLGTNYGTISQAPFPTYWSEEPTLLEQEAKVFLAELLKDKQATDYQILIDAGWQIPILGQTKVEVETLRLQNYTDPTVLNDSDSNSVILNLQQPIQIDPDPVEVSRYPVWAATAPIRADGSLRRKFWTFKHKLWQYQKLDAVLEDSILRMPFDKGEALSSGRDTALKMSLPKGSKPTIYRLRSNGELIIDEGLKTYRGKITGQYVVEDEITQTDWVLCIDHPNEPLTDFPQTYLSRLLNSQLQTLLRCGGLVESLSEILSPKSVLSPVEVRPQTNASHTYTLNEARRGLREADVALRKAIRSIGGLEAGFDIILGRPTPEIPQPAKGTIVINPEVFDAGVKDILYHIGKVCTESAIELKTASDMVQQIVDETQSLTIERYQTSYTNAVTATIHCRQNLHQVIAQLRTEIAAEKLPLVIWRVHDQIQSISKRLRWGVLRN
;
A
#
# COMPACT_ATOMS: atom_id res chain seq x y z
N MET A 1 3.08 26.01 0.07
CA MET A 1 1.93 25.09 0.03
C MET A 1 1.01 25.38 -1.15
N ALA A 2 0.57 26.63 -1.35
CA ALA A 2 -0.13 27.08 -2.56
C ALA A 2 0.58 26.64 -3.86
N ASN A 3 1.91 26.74 -3.89
CA ASN A 3 2.71 26.40 -5.08
C ASN A 3 2.62 24.95 -5.59
N TYR A 4 2.34 23.89 -4.80
CA TYR A 4 2.27 22.52 -5.36
C TYR A 4 1.03 22.38 -6.23
N PHE A 5 -0.15 22.56 -5.62
CA PHE A 5 -1.42 22.45 -6.33
C PHE A 5 -1.64 23.58 -7.35
N GLU A 6 -0.99 24.73 -7.20
CA GLU A 6 -0.98 25.78 -8.23
C GLU A 6 -0.01 25.50 -9.39
N SER A 7 1.08 24.76 -9.15
CA SER A 7 2.04 24.37 -10.20
C SER A 7 1.65 23.08 -10.94
N THR A 8 0.91 22.18 -10.29
CA THR A 8 0.34 20.98 -10.91
C THR A 8 -1.03 21.31 -11.49
N LYS A 9 -1.20 21.23 -12.83
CA LYS A 9 -2.52 21.34 -13.44
C LYS A 9 -3.38 20.13 -13.00
N LEU A 10 -4.32 20.36 -12.08
CA LEU A 10 -5.40 19.43 -11.71
C LEU A 10 -6.23 19.04 -12.94
N PRO A 11 -6.89 17.86 -12.94
CA PRO A 11 -7.16 16.99 -11.79
C PRO A 11 -6.05 15.96 -11.45
N HIS A 12 -5.98 15.58 -10.17
CA HIS A 12 -5.17 14.44 -9.69
C HIS A 12 -6.02 13.17 -9.69
N PHE A 13 -5.58 12.12 -10.40
CA PHE A 13 -6.24 10.81 -10.40
C PHE A 13 -5.60 9.90 -9.35
N THR A 14 -6.40 9.53 -8.36
CA THR A 14 -5.95 8.81 -7.17
C THR A 14 -6.66 7.47 -7.03
N ALA A 15 -6.10 6.58 -6.22
CA ALA A 15 -6.70 5.27 -5.95
C ALA A 15 -6.61 4.89 -4.49
N ASP A 16 -7.69 4.32 -3.95
CA ASP A 16 -7.65 3.66 -2.65
C ASP A 16 -6.71 2.44 -2.71
N PHE A 17 -5.77 2.37 -1.77
CA PHE A 17 -4.84 1.25 -1.61
C PHE A 17 -4.90 0.75 -0.17
N GLU A 18 -5.74 -0.25 0.07
CA GLU A 18 -5.97 -0.86 1.38
C GLU A 18 -4.85 -1.88 1.70
N TYR A 19 -3.63 -1.37 1.89
CA TYR A 19 -2.40 -2.16 2.05
C TYR A 19 -2.48 -3.24 3.14
N PHE A 20 -3.23 -3.00 4.20
CA PHE A 20 -3.45 -3.94 5.29
C PHE A 20 -4.22 -5.21 4.85
N ARG A 21 -4.86 -5.18 3.67
CA ARG A 21 -5.56 -6.30 3.02
C ARG A 21 -4.79 -6.90 1.84
N ILE A 22 -3.70 -6.28 1.42
CA ILE A 22 -2.88 -6.75 0.29
C ILE A 22 -1.64 -7.43 0.87
N PRO A 23 -1.32 -8.68 0.47
CA PRO A 23 -0.06 -9.31 0.87
C PRO A 23 1.12 -8.40 0.57
N TYR A 24 2.01 -8.22 1.56
CA TYR A 24 3.13 -7.28 1.48
C TYR A 24 3.97 -7.50 0.21
N GLU A 25 4.21 -8.76 -0.17
CA GLU A 25 5.01 -9.13 -1.35
C GLU A 25 4.38 -8.72 -2.68
N LYS A 26 3.11 -8.30 -2.69
CA LYS A 26 2.38 -7.88 -3.90
C LYS A 26 2.26 -6.37 -4.02
N TRP A 27 2.68 -5.58 -3.03
CA TRP A 27 2.49 -4.13 -3.05
C TRP A 27 3.09 -3.47 -4.30
N ASP A 28 4.34 -3.82 -4.63
CA ASP A 28 5.05 -3.32 -5.81
C ASP A 28 4.27 -3.56 -7.11
N LEU A 29 3.81 -4.80 -7.29
CA LEU A 29 3.04 -5.20 -8.46
C LEU A 29 1.72 -4.42 -8.56
N MET A 30 0.98 -4.31 -7.44
CA MET A 30 -0.31 -3.63 -7.42
C MET A 30 -0.14 -2.12 -7.71
N LEU A 31 0.84 -1.47 -7.09
CA LEU A 31 1.17 -0.07 -7.37
C LEU A 31 1.56 0.13 -8.84
N THR A 32 2.33 -0.79 -9.41
CA THR A 32 2.66 -0.74 -10.84
C THR A 32 1.41 -0.88 -11.72
N ARG A 33 0.48 -1.79 -11.39
CA ARG A 33 -0.79 -1.91 -12.14
C ARG A 33 -1.60 -0.62 -12.09
N LEU A 34 -1.66 0.03 -10.93
CA LEU A 34 -2.32 1.33 -10.78
C LEU A 34 -1.63 2.41 -11.64
N ARG A 35 -0.30 2.40 -11.73
CA ARG A 35 0.45 3.30 -12.61
C ARG A 35 0.11 3.08 -14.08
N GLN A 36 0.09 1.81 -14.52
CA GLN A 36 -0.25 1.45 -15.90
C GLN A 36 -1.69 1.88 -16.27
N MET A 37 -2.60 1.84 -15.29
CA MET A 37 -3.96 2.35 -15.44
C MET A 37 -4.02 3.88 -15.62
N GLY A 38 -2.98 4.62 -15.24
CA GLY A 38 -2.92 6.08 -15.34
C GLY A 38 -3.09 6.81 -14.01
N LEU A 39 -2.89 6.15 -12.86
CA LEU A 39 -3.01 6.82 -11.56
C LEU A 39 -1.69 7.50 -11.15
N SER A 40 -1.80 8.63 -10.45
CA SER A 40 -0.64 9.43 -9.99
C SER A 40 -0.43 9.41 -8.48
N THR A 41 -1.50 9.19 -7.72
CA THR A 41 -1.51 9.32 -6.25
C THR A 41 -2.19 8.13 -5.60
N ILE A 42 -1.71 7.73 -4.42
CA ILE A 42 -2.28 6.65 -3.63
C ILE A 42 -2.96 7.20 -2.38
N VAL A 43 -4.21 6.79 -2.15
CA VAL A 43 -4.99 7.12 -0.95
C VAL A 43 -4.92 5.92 -0.01
N MET A 44 -4.38 6.12 1.19
CA MET A 44 -4.19 5.05 2.18
C MET A 44 -5.05 5.30 3.41
N ILE A 45 -5.91 4.35 3.72
CA ILE A 45 -6.61 4.30 5.02
C ILE A 45 -5.66 3.68 6.03
N VAL A 46 -5.51 4.34 7.18
CA VAL A 46 -4.67 3.87 8.30
C VAL A 46 -5.56 3.45 9.46
N PRO A 47 -5.92 2.16 9.61
CA PRO A 47 -6.77 1.70 10.70
C PRO A 47 -5.97 1.65 11.99
N TRP A 48 -6.35 2.43 13.00
CA TRP A 48 -5.66 2.47 14.28
C TRP A 48 -5.62 1.09 14.94
N ALA A 49 -6.76 0.41 15.04
CA ALA A 49 -6.86 -0.94 15.61
C ALA A 49 -5.93 -1.96 14.94
N PHE A 50 -5.63 -1.78 13.65
CA PHE A 50 -4.72 -2.68 12.95
C PHE A 50 -3.26 -2.43 13.34
N HIS A 51 -2.87 -1.17 13.56
CA HIS A 51 -1.51 -0.79 13.90
C HIS A 51 -1.20 -0.89 15.40
N GLU A 52 -2.21 -0.92 16.24
CA GLU A 52 -2.04 -1.13 17.67
C GLU A 52 -2.08 -2.61 18.04
N ASN A 53 -1.03 -3.07 18.71
CA ASN A 53 -0.97 -4.43 19.25
C ASN A 53 -1.77 -4.55 20.55
N GLU A 54 -2.05 -5.78 20.99
CA GLU A 54 -2.75 -6.06 22.25
C GLU A 54 -2.10 -5.42 23.49
N GLY A 55 -0.79 -5.14 23.44
CA GLY A 55 -0.05 -4.44 24.50
C GLY A 55 -0.04 -2.90 24.41
N GLY A 56 -0.85 -2.30 23.53
CA GLY A 56 -0.94 -0.84 23.36
C GLY A 56 0.21 -0.21 22.53
N THR A 57 1.09 -1.03 21.96
CA THR A 57 2.21 -0.55 21.15
C THR A 57 1.79 -0.35 19.70
N ILE A 58 2.10 0.80 19.12
CA ILE A 58 1.88 1.11 17.71
C ILE A 58 3.02 0.57 16.84
N ASP A 59 2.71 -0.29 15.87
CA ASP A 59 3.64 -0.80 14.86
C ASP A 59 3.34 -0.18 13.50
N LEU A 60 4.22 0.72 13.03
CA LEU A 60 4.15 1.36 11.70
C LEU A 60 5.28 0.90 10.77
N GLN A 61 6.17 0.03 11.26
CA GLN A 61 7.36 -0.45 10.55
C GLN A 61 7.22 -1.92 10.12
N GLY A 62 6.13 -2.57 10.52
CA GLY A 62 5.81 -3.95 10.17
C GLY A 62 6.61 -4.98 10.94
N VAL A 63 7.03 -4.66 12.16
CA VAL A 63 7.83 -5.56 13.02
C VAL A 63 7.03 -6.81 13.39
N THR A 64 5.75 -6.64 13.68
CA THR A 64 4.85 -7.70 14.14
C THR A 64 4.07 -8.33 12.98
N ASN A 65 3.80 -7.55 11.94
CA ASN A 65 3.17 -8.00 10.71
C ASN A 65 3.67 -7.11 9.57
N ASN A 66 4.24 -7.69 8.51
CA ASN A 66 4.77 -6.91 7.38
C ASN A 66 3.73 -5.95 6.77
N ARG A 67 2.44 -6.29 6.81
CA ARG A 67 1.37 -5.41 6.31
C ARG A 67 1.16 -4.15 7.17
N ARG A 68 1.73 -4.08 8.38
CA ARG A 68 1.76 -2.88 9.22
C ARG A 68 2.89 -1.91 8.86
N ASN A 69 3.74 -2.22 7.88
CA ASN A 69 4.83 -1.36 7.44
C ASN A 69 4.35 -0.16 6.60
N LEU A 70 3.59 0.74 7.22
CA LEU A 70 3.10 1.96 6.58
C LEU A 70 4.26 2.87 6.15
N VAL A 71 5.30 3.01 6.98
CA VAL A 71 6.49 3.82 6.65
C VAL A 71 7.16 3.28 5.39
N GLY A 72 7.33 1.96 5.30
CA GLY A 72 7.89 1.30 4.13
C GLY A 72 7.02 1.47 2.88
N LEU A 73 5.69 1.43 3.03
CA LEU A 73 4.76 1.67 1.92
C LEU A 73 4.84 3.11 1.40
N VAL A 74 4.86 4.12 2.28
CA VAL A 74 4.99 5.52 1.86
C VAL A 74 6.32 5.74 1.12
N ARG A 75 7.42 5.16 1.62
CA ARG A 75 8.71 5.20 0.92
C ARG A 75 8.66 4.49 -0.43
N LEU A 76 7.97 3.35 -0.51
CA LEU A 76 7.77 2.62 -1.76
C LEU A 76 6.98 3.47 -2.76
N CYS A 77 5.91 4.15 -2.34
CA CYS A 77 5.20 5.08 -3.21
C CYS A 77 6.13 6.17 -3.74
N HIS A 78 6.95 6.79 -2.87
CA HIS A 78 7.94 7.78 -3.32
C HIS A 78 8.91 7.22 -4.37
N GLN A 79 9.45 6.03 -4.11
CA GLN A 79 10.36 5.31 -5.00
C GLN A 79 9.73 4.97 -6.36
N LEU A 80 8.41 4.82 -6.41
CA LEU A 80 7.62 4.53 -7.62
C LEU A 80 6.96 5.79 -8.22
N ASP A 81 7.43 6.98 -7.84
CA ASP A 81 6.94 8.31 -8.25
C ASP A 81 5.48 8.60 -7.89
N PHE A 82 4.91 7.89 -6.90
CA PHE A 82 3.56 8.10 -6.41
C PHE A 82 3.54 9.12 -5.28
N ASP A 83 2.63 10.07 -5.41
CA ASP A 83 2.16 10.88 -4.29
C ASP A 83 1.25 10.08 -3.36
N CYS A 84 1.08 10.55 -2.13
CA CYS A 84 0.30 9.89 -1.09
C CYS A 84 -0.70 10.85 -0.42
N ILE A 85 -1.89 10.35 -0.15
CA ILE A 85 -2.88 10.97 0.73
C ILE A 85 -3.18 9.98 1.86
N LEU A 86 -2.95 10.39 3.11
CA LEU A 86 -3.20 9.53 4.27
C LEU A 86 -4.53 9.87 4.94
N LYS A 87 -5.44 8.90 4.96
CA LYS A 87 -6.64 8.92 5.81
C LYS A 87 -6.24 8.38 7.19
N VAL A 88 -5.87 9.28 8.10
CA VAL A 88 -5.23 8.95 9.41
C VAL A 88 -6.21 8.62 10.55
N GLY A 89 -7.51 8.72 10.31
CA GLY A 89 -8.54 8.42 11.30
C GLY A 89 -8.79 9.57 12.29
N PRO A 90 -9.27 9.28 13.52
CA PRO A 90 -9.12 7.99 14.20
C PRO A 90 -10.15 6.94 13.77
N TYR A 91 -11.30 7.34 13.23
CA TYR A 91 -12.37 6.45 12.78
C TYR A 91 -12.47 6.42 11.26
N HIS A 92 -12.92 5.30 10.69
CA HIS A 92 -13.06 5.02 9.25
C HIS A 92 -14.40 4.33 8.96
N GLN A 93 -15.42 5.11 8.63
CA GLN A 93 -16.76 4.59 8.34
C GLN A 93 -16.88 3.98 6.94
N ASN A 94 -17.80 3.03 6.76
CA ASN A 94 -18.16 2.43 5.46
C ASN A 94 -17.02 1.70 4.73
N HIS A 95 -15.96 1.31 5.44
CA HIS A 95 -14.82 0.57 4.88
C HIS A 95 -14.81 -0.93 5.22
N GLY A 96 -15.85 -1.44 5.89
CA GLY A 96 -15.94 -2.84 6.32
C GLY A 96 -14.96 -3.23 7.45
N LEU A 97 -14.27 -2.25 8.03
CA LEU A 97 -13.33 -2.40 9.15
C LEU A 97 -14.07 -2.77 10.44
N ILE A 98 -13.50 -3.70 11.20
CA ILE A 98 -13.99 -4.01 12.55
C ILE A 98 -13.91 -2.74 13.41
N ASN A 99 -14.97 -2.45 14.15
CA ASN A 99 -15.09 -1.27 15.00
C ASN A 99 -14.72 0.06 14.30
N GLN A 100 -14.97 0.15 12.98
CA GLN A 100 -14.63 1.33 12.17
C GLN A 100 -13.13 1.70 12.22
N GLY A 101 -12.26 0.73 12.51
CA GLY A 101 -10.81 0.94 12.64
C GLY A 101 -10.36 1.44 14.02
N LEU A 102 -11.25 1.59 15.00
CA LEU A 102 -10.91 1.96 16.38
C LEU A 102 -10.56 0.73 17.23
N PRO A 103 -9.57 0.80 18.14
CA PRO A 103 -9.29 -0.29 19.07
C PRO A 103 -10.51 -0.64 19.93
N THR A 104 -10.71 -1.93 20.22
CA THR A 104 -11.89 -2.40 20.98
C THR A 104 -11.85 -2.04 22.47
N TRP A 105 -10.66 -1.75 23.00
CA TRP A 105 -10.48 -1.29 24.38
C TRP A 105 -10.87 0.18 24.58
N LEU A 106 -11.00 0.95 23.50
CA LEU A 106 -11.22 2.39 23.54
C LEU A 106 -12.61 2.69 24.11
N SER A 107 -12.64 3.33 25.28
CA SER A 107 -13.87 3.86 25.90
C SER A 107 -14.02 5.35 25.63
N GLU A 108 -15.25 5.86 25.68
CA GLU A 108 -15.54 7.28 25.42
C GLU A 108 -14.81 8.22 26.39
N ASP A 109 -14.66 7.83 27.66
CA ASP A 109 -14.00 8.62 28.70
C ASP A 109 -12.48 8.79 28.47
N SER A 110 -11.86 7.92 27.68
CA SER A 110 -10.42 7.92 27.36
C SER A 110 -10.11 8.41 25.94
N LEU A 111 -11.13 8.75 25.16
CA LEU A 111 -11.02 8.99 23.72
C LEU A 111 -10.07 10.14 23.36
N SER A 112 -10.13 11.28 24.07
CA SER A 112 -9.35 12.46 23.71
C SER A 112 -7.84 12.26 23.86
N GLU A 113 -7.41 11.68 24.99
CA GLU A 113 -5.98 11.45 25.24
C GLU A 113 -5.43 10.32 24.37
N ALA A 114 -6.23 9.26 24.18
CA ALA A 114 -5.86 8.15 23.32
C ALA A 114 -5.71 8.58 21.84
N VAL A 115 -6.62 9.42 21.34
CA VAL A 115 -6.52 10.00 19.97
C VAL A 115 -5.29 10.87 19.83
N LYS A 116 -4.95 11.66 20.85
CA LYS A 116 -3.69 12.44 20.86
C LYS A 116 -2.47 11.52 20.82
N GLY A 117 -2.48 10.43 21.58
CA GLY A 117 -1.44 9.40 21.56
C GLY A 117 -1.29 8.77 20.17
N TRP A 118 -2.39 8.40 19.54
CA TRP A 118 -2.43 7.88 18.16
C TRP A 118 -1.83 8.87 17.15
N TYR A 119 -2.27 10.12 17.16
CA TYR A 119 -1.74 11.13 16.25
C TYR A 119 -0.27 11.45 16.49
N THR A 120 0.18 11.42 17.75
CA THR A 120 1.61 11.57 18.06
C THR A 120 2.42 10.41 17.48
N ALA A 121 1.95 9.17 17.68
CA ALA A 121 2.63 7.97 17.22
C ALA A 121 2.71 7.87 15.68
N ILE A 122 1.63 8.22 14.97
CA ILE A 122 1.63 8.22 13.49
C ILE A 122 2.47 9.35 12.91
N SER A 123 2.50 10.52 13.56
CA SER A 123 3.24 11.68 13.07
C SER A 123 4.76 11.48 13.20
N GLN A 124 5.22 10.89 14.30
CA GLN A 124 6.65 10.74 14.59
C GLN A 124 7.48 10.15 13.43
N PRO A 125 7.07 9.04 12.77
CA PRO A 125 7.82 8.50 11.63
C PRO A 125 7.41 9.06 10.26
N LEU A 126 6.23 9.68 10.11
CA LEU A 126 5.69 10.07 8.80
C LEU A 126 5.81 11.57 8.49
N VAL A 127 5.92 12.44 9.49
CA VAL A 127 6.00 13.89 9.28
C VAL A 127 7.21 14.29 8.44
N ALA A 128 8.31 13.54 8.51
CA ALA A 128 9.50 13.75 7.67
C ALA A 128 9.30 13.35 6.20
N LEU A 129 8.25 12.58 5.89
CA LEU A 129 7.89 12.14 4.54
C LEU A 129 6.80 13.03 3.91
N GLN A 130 6.45 14.15 4.54
CA GLN A 130 5.56 15.12 3.95
C GLN A 130 6.22 15.92 2.82
N TRP A 131 5.43 16.35 1.85
CA TRP A 131 5.86 17.21 0.77
C TRP A 131 6.47 18.53 1.31
N PRO A 132 7.54 19.10 0.71
CA PRO A 132 8.20 18.68 -0.54
C PRO A 132 9.27 17.59 -0.38
N ASN A 133 9.58 17.17 0.85
CA ASN A 133 10.70 16.25 1.11
C ASN A 133 10.31 14.77 1.00
N GLY A 134 9.01 14.48 0.90
CA GLY A 134 8.50 13.15 0.63
C GLY A 134 7.14 13.21 -0.09
N PRO A 135 6.50 12.05 -0.29
CA PRO A 135 5.35 11.93 -1.18
C PRO A 135 4.01 12.30 -0.52
N ILE A 136 3.95 12.55 0.80
CA ILE A 136 2.67 12.80 1.46
C ILE A 136 2.21 14.23 1.14
N LEU A 137 1.22 14.33 0.24
CA LEU A 137 0.67 15.60 -0.23
C LEU A 137 -0.41 16.15 0.69
N ALA A 138 -1.20 15.28 1.31
CA ALA A 138 -2.29 15.69 2.17
C ALA A 138 -2.61 14.61 3.21
N LEU A 139 -3.17 15.06 4.33
CA LEU A 139 -3.93 14.21 5.24
C LEU A 139 -5.42 14.34 4.92
N HIS A 140 -6.21 13.37 5.33
CA HIS A 140 -7.66 13.42 5.23
C HIS A 140 -8.28 12.89 6.53
N PHE A 141 -9.15 13.69 7.15
CA PHE A 141 -9.99 13.15 8.23
C PHE A 141 -11.09 12.31 7.60
N SER A 142 -11.14 11.02 7.91
CA SER A 142 -12.35 10.26 7.58
C SER A 142 -13.50 10.90 8.37
N SER A 143 -14.46 11.48 7.67
CA SER A 143 -15.71 11.98 8.25
C SER A 143 -16.83 11.03 7.84
N ALA A 144 -17.83 10.85 8.71
CA ALA A 144 -19.10 10.31 8.22
C ALA A 144 -19.68 11.30 7.20
N PRO A 145 -20.49 10.84 6.24
CA PRO A 145 -21.38 11.75 5.56
C PRO A 145 -22.41 12.27 6.58
N ALA A 146 -22.69 13.59 6.53
CA ALA A 146 -23.45 14.33 7.54
C ALA A 146 -24.88 13.81 7.78
N ASP A 147 -25.41 13.02 6.85
CA ASP A 147 -26.71 12.36 6.89
C ASP A 147 -26.71 11.08 7.75
N GLN A 148 -25.63 10.28 7.73
CA GLN A 148 -25.52 9.04 8.52
C GLN A 148 -25.11 9.27 9.98
N GLU A 149 -24.37 10.35 10.26
CA GLU A 149 -23.89 10.71 11.61
C GLU A 149 -25.02 11.00 12.59
N SER A 150 -26.21 11.33 12.07
CA SER A 150 -27.37 11.67 12.89
C SER A 150 -27.98 10.46 13.61
N THR A 151 -27.78 9.21 13.16
CA THR A 151 -28.58 8.06 13.68
C THR A 151 -27.91 7.21 14.75
N LEU A 152 -26.66 7.51 15.14
CA LEU A 152 -25.95 6.74 16.17
C LEU A 152 -26.32 7.24 17.58
N PRO A 153 -26.48 6.33 18.57
CA PRO A 153 -26.69 6.72 19.95
C PRO A 153 -25.48 7.50 20.47
N VAL A 154 -25.73 8.67 21.04
CA VAL A 154 -24.71 9.48 21.72
C VAL A 154 -24.52 9.02 23.16
N SER A 155 -23.35 9.29 23.72
CA SER A 155 -23.07 8.98 25.12
C SER A 155 -24.03 9.65 26.10
N GLU A 156 -24.16 9.05 27.28
CA GLU A 156 -24.93 9.64 28.39
C GLU A 156 -24.39 11.02 28.76
N HIS A 157 -23.07 11.21 28.75
CA HIS A 157 -22.44 12.49 29.00
C HIS A 157 -22.81 13.54 27.93
N VAL A 158 -22.85 13.17 26.66
CA VAL A 158 -23.27 14.08 25.58
C VAL A 158 -24.75 14.43 25.73
N ALA A 159 -25.62 13.44 25.93
CA ALA A 159 -27.07 13.62 26.01
C ALA A 159 -27.53 14.36 27.28
N GLN A 160 -26.92 14.07 28.43
CA GLN A 160 -27.39 14.57 29.73
C GLN A 160 -26.60 15.77 30.25
N VAL A 161 -25.35 15.96 29.81
CA VAL A 161 -24.49 17.06 30.29
C VAL A 161 -24.27 18.10 29.21
N ARG A 162 -23.69 17.69 28.07
CA ARG A 162 -23.29 18.66 27.02
C ARG A 162 -24.49 19.28 26.33
N TRP A 163 -25.51 18.49 26.03
CA TRP A 163 -26.74 18.95 25.37
C TRP A 163 -27.49 20.03 26.17
N PRO A 164 -27.80 19.85 27.48
CA PRO A 164 -28.42 20.92 28.27
C PRO A 164 -27.54 22.18 28.42
N ILE A 165 -26.22 22.02 28.51
CA ILE A 165 -25.28 23.16 28.52
C ILE A 165 -25.35 23.93 27.21
N TRP A 166 -25.40 23.22 26.08
CA TRP A 166 -25.50 23.82 24.76
C TRP A 166 -26.82 24.57 24.57
N LEU A 167 -27.97 23.95 24.90
CA LEU A 167 -29.28 24.59 24.87
C LEU A 167 -29.31 25.86 25.75
N ARG A 168 -28.70 25.81 26.93
CA ARG A 168 -28.58 26.97 27.82
C ARG A 168 -27.77 28.09 27.19
N LYS A 169 -26.65 27.79 26.55
CA LYS A 169 -25.83 28.79 25.84
C LYS A 169 -26.58 29.40 24.65
N ARG A 170 -27.33 28.59 23.90
CA ARG A 170 -28.04 29.00 22.69
C ARG A 170 -29.25 29.89 22.98
N TYR A 171 -30.07 29.54 23.97
CA TYR A 171 -31.34 30.23 24.24
C TYR A 171 -31.30 31.14 25.48
N GLY A 172 -30.30 31.00 26.35
CA GLY A 172 -30.15 31.78 27.58
C GLY A 172 -31.15 31.45 28.71
N GLY A 173 -32.13 30.57 28.47
CA GLY A 173 -33.12 30.18 29.48
C GLY A 173 -34.27 29.33 28.92
N VAL A 174 -34.95 28.58 29.80
CA VAL A 174 -36.02 27.62 29.41
C VAL A 174 -37.24 28.30 28.78
N ASN A 175 -37.62 29.49 29.24
CA ASN A 175 -38.79 30.22 28.70
C ASN A 175 -38.58 30.64 27.24
N LYS A 176 -37.37 31.11 26.91
CA LYS A 176 -37.01 31.48 25.52
C LYS A 176 -36.95 30.24 24.63
N MET A 177 -36.34 29.17 25.11
CA MET A 177 -36.28 27.89 24.41
C MET A 177 -37.68 27.35 24.11
N ASN A 178 -38.56 27.28 25.11
CA ASN A 178 -39.95 26.84 24.96
C ASN A 178 -40.73 27.69 23.95
N GLY A 179 -40.55 29.01 23.98
CA GLY A 179 -41.17 29.92 23.01
C GLY A 179 -40.72 29.71 21.57
N VAL A 180 -39.47 29.34 21.35
CA VAL A 180 -38.92 29.07 19.99
C VAL A 180 -39.25 27.66 19.51
N LEU A 181 -39.12 26.65 20.38
CA LEU A 181 -39.27 25.24 20.02
C LEU A 181 -40.71 24.73 20.12
N GLY A 182 -41.63 25.53 20.66
CA GLY A 182 -43.02 25.12 20.90
C GLY A 182 -43.15 24.06 22.00
N THR A 183 -42.24 24.05 22.97
CA THR A 183 -42.17 23.06 24.06
C THR A 183 -42.63 23.65 25.39
N ASN A 184 -42.77 22.84 26.45
CA ASN A 184 -43.27 23.28 27.77
C ASN A 184 -42.42 22.80 28.96
N TYR A 185 -41.12 22.59 28.76
CA TYR A 185 -40.22 22.10 29.82
C TYR A 185 -40.12 23.08 30.99
N GLY A 186 -40.05 22.57 32.22
CA GLY A 186 -39.86 23.38 33.44
C GLY A 186 -38.41 23.82 33.64
N THR A 187 -37.44 23.06 33.13
CA THR A 187 -36.02 23.43 33.09
C THR A 187 -35.37 22.98 31.78
N ILE A 188 -34.21 23.54 31.42
CA ILE A 188 -33.49 23.15 30.19
C ILE A 188 -33.09 21.68 30.21
N SER A 189 -32.68 21.14 31.36
CA SER A 189 -32.25 19.74 31.49
C SER A 189 -33.37 18.72 31.28
N GLN A 190 -34.64 19.15 31.29
CA GLN A 190 -35.78 18.28 30.97
C GLN A 190 -35.98 18.12 29.47
N ALA A 191 -35.36 18.94 28.62
CA ALA A 191 -35.40 18.76 27.18
C ALA A 191 -34.49 17.59 26.79
N PRO A 192 -35.05 16.44 26.37
CA PRO A 192 -34.25 15.26 26.10
C PRO A 192 -33.44 15.45 24.82
N PHE A 193 -32.28 14.79 24.74
CA PHE A 193 -31.66 14.54 23.45
C PHE A 193 -32.49 13.46 22.72
N PRO A 194 -32.81 13.63 21.42
CA PRO A 194 -33.61 12.64 20.68
C PRO A 194 -32.94 11.25 20.66
N THR A 195 -33.74 10.22 20.91
CA THR A 195 -33.29 8.81 20.84
C THR A 195 -33.73 8.11 19.54
N TYR A 196 -34.58 8.76 18.77
CA TYR A 196 -35.04 8.35 17.44
C TYR A 196 -35.18 9.60 16.56
N TRP A 197 -35.24 9.40 15.24
CA TRP A 197 -35.33 10.49 14.26
C TRP A 197 -36.57 10.33 13.40
N SER A 198 -37.44 11.32 13.44
CA SER A 198 -38.68 11.36 12.65
C SER A 198 -38.40 11.67 11.17
N GLU A 199 -39.24 11.14 10.25
CA GLU A 199 -39.17 11.49 8.82
C GLU A 199 -39.35 13.01 8.61
N GLU A 200 -40.27 13.60 9.38
CA GLU A 200 -40.41 15.05 9.52
C GLU A 200 -39.88 15.48 10.90
N PRO A 201 -38.63 15.95 10.99
CA PRO A 201 -38.00 16.25 12.28
C PRO A 201 -38.62 17.48 12.93
N THR A 202 -39.01 17.32 14.20
CA THR A 202 -39.39 18.39 15.12
C THR A 202 -38.29 19.44 15.25
N LEU A 203 -38.64 20.64 15.71
CA LEU A 203 -37.64 21.70 15.95
C LEU A 203 -36.56 21.26 16.94
N LEU A 204 -36.91 20.45 17.96
CA LEU A 204 -35.93 19.91 18.91
C LEU A 204 -34.96 18.92 18.23
N GLU A 205 -35.45 18.05 17.35
CA GLU A 205 -34.60 17.16 16.54
C GLU A 205 -33.70 17.95 15.58
N GLN A 206 -34.20 19.03 14.98
CA GLN A 206 -33.38 19.91 14.14
C GLN A 206 -32.26 20.57 14.96
N GLU A 207 -32.55 21.06 16.16
CA GLU A 207 -31.54 21.61 17.07
C GLU A 207 -30.53 20.57 17.53
N ALA A 208 -30.96 19.31 17.76
CA ALA A 208 -30.04 18.22 18.07
C ALA A 208 -29.07 17.93 16.91
N LYS A 209 -29.54 17.99 15.65
CA LYS A 209 -28.65 17.88 14.47
C LYS A 209 -27.62 19.02 14.40
N VAL A 210 -28.04 20.25 14.71
CA VAL A 210 -27.12 21.40 14.77
C VAL A 210 -26.08 21.21 15.88
N PHE A 211 -26.49 20.76 17.07
CA PHE A 211 -25.57 20.47 18.17
C PHE A 211 -24.54 19.38 17.81
N LEU A 212 -24.96 18.29 17.16
CA LEU A 212 -24.05 17.24 16.70
C LEU A 212 -23.03 17.78 15.68
N ALA A 213 -23.48 18.60 14.72
CA ALA A 213 -22.60 19.21 13.74
C ALA A 213 -21.56 20.15 14.37
N GLU A 214 -21.95 20.96 15.37
CA GLU A 214 -21.03 21.81 16.13
C GLU A 214 -20.03 20.97 16.94
N LEU A 215 -20.50 19.91 17.60
CA LEU A 215 -19.67 18.98 18.36
C LEU A 215 -18.58 18.33 17.48
N LEU A 216 -18.96 17.87 16.29
CA LEU A 216 -18.02 17.29 15.34
C LEU A 216 -16.99 18.32 14.89
N LYS A 217 -17.43 19.55 14.60
CA LYS A 217 -16.54 20.64 14.18
C LYS A 217 -15.50 20.99 15.24
N ASP A 218 -15.91 21.06 16.51
CA ASP A 218 -14.99 21.30 17.63
C ASP A 218 -13.97 20.16 17.79
N LYS A 219 -14.44 18.90 17.62
CA LYS A 219 -13.55 17.73 17.63
C LYS A 219 -12.55 17.77 16.48
N GLN A 220 -12.99 18.04 15.25
CA GLN A 220 -12.12 18.16 14.08
C GLN A 220 -11.11 19.29 14.22
N ALA A 221 -11.48 20.41 14.84
CA ALA A 221 -10.56 21.51 15.13
C ALA A 221 -9.48 21.10 16.14
N THR A 222 -9.85 20.32 17.15
CA THR A 222 -8.91 19.77 18.15
C THR A 222 -7.95 18.77 17.51
N ASP A 223 -8.48 17.81 16.76
CA ASP A 223 -7.72 16.78 16.05
C ASP A 223 -6.74 17.42 15.03
N TYR A 224 -7.18 18.49 14.35
CA TYR A 224 -6.34 19.30 13.47
C TYR A 224 -5.18 19.97 14.21
N GLN A 225 -5.46 20.63 15.34
CA GLN A 225 -4.42 21.30 16.11
C GLN A 225 -3.35 20.31 16.58
N ILE A 226 -3.75 19.09 16.99
CA ILE A 226 -2.80 18.03 17.38
C ILE A 226 -1.85 17.67 16.23
N LEU A 227 -2.37 17.55 15.00
CA LEU A 227 -1.54 17.24 13.84
C LEU A 227 -0.60 18.41 13.47
N ILE A 228 -1.08 19.65 13.53
CA ILE A 228 -0.22 20.83 13.32
C ILE A 228 0.90 20.90 14.37
N ASP A 229 0.56 20.69 15.64
CA ASP A 229 1.53 20.69 16.75
C ASP A 229 2.56 19.55 16.60
N ALA A 230 2.17 18.44 15.97
CA ALA A 230 3.05 17.33 15.64
C ALA A 230 3.97 17.59 14.42
N GLY A 231 3.85 18.76 13.78
CA GLY A 231 4.75 19.22 12.72
C GLY A 231 4.23 19.06 11.29
N TRP A 232 2.96 18.71 11.10
CA TRP A 232 2.37 18.65 9.75
C TRP A 232 2.17 20.06 9.16
N GLN A 233 2.63 20.24 7.93
CA GLN A 233 2.63 21.46 7.14
C GLN A 233 2.06 21.20 5.74
N ILE A 234 1.12 20.28 5.62
CA ILE A 234 0.45 19.94 4.36
C ILE A 234 -1.06 20.10 4.54
N PRO A 235 -1.84 20.22 3.45
CA PRO A 235 -3.30 20.27 3.54
C PRO A 235 -3.89 19.08 4.32
N ILE A 236 -4.88 19.38 5.15
CA ILE A 236 -5.69 18.37 5.85
C ILE A 236 -7.12 18.48 5.30
N LEU A 237 -7.46 17.58 4.41
CA LEU A 237 -8.74 17.54 3.69
C LEU A 237 -9.89 17.15 4.65
N GLY A 238 -11.09 17.69 4.37
CA GLY A 238 -12.30 17.43 5.16
C GLY A 238 -12.66 18.51 6.18
N GLN A 239 -11.95 19.65 6.21
CA GLN A 239 -12.31 20.82 7.02
C GLN A 239 -13.20 21.83 6.28
N THR A 240 -14.09 22.50 7.02
CA THR A 240 -15.00 23.54 6.51
C THR A 240 -14.50 24.98 6.69
N LYS A 241 -13.31 25.23 7.25
CA LYS A 241 -12.96 26.60 7.72
C LYS A 241 -11.63 27.21 7.26
N VAL A 242 -10.80 26.54 6.44
CA VAL A 242 -9.51 27.13 6.01
C VAL A 242 -9.33 27.04 4.50
N GLU A 243 -9.60 28.16 3.83
CA GLU A 243 -8.98 28.78 2.62
C GLU A 243 -8.56 27.96 1.39
N VAL A 244 -8.79 26.65 1.32
CA VAL A 244 -8.75 25.92 0.05
C VAL A 244 -10.12 25.32 -0.21
N GLU A 245 -11.11 26.18 -0.47
CA GLU A 245 -12.43 25.78 -1.01
C GLU A 245 -12.32 24.98 -2.34
N THR A 246 -11.10 24.88 -2.89
CA THR A 246 -10.76 24.33 -4.21
C THR A 246 -10.06 22.96 -4.22
N LEU A 247 -9.92 22.24 -3.10
CA LEU A 247 -9.39 20.85 -3.13
C LEU A 247 -10.35 19.90 -2.42
N ARG A 248 -11.19 19.21 -3.21
CA ARG A 248 -12.11 18.19 -2.71
C ARG A 248 -11.70 16.81 -3.20
N LEU A 249 -11.67 15.84 -2.28
CA LEU A 249 -11.52 14.43 -2.63
C LEU A 249 -12.90 13.88 -3.03
N GLN A 250 -13.11 13.64 -4.32
CA GLN A 250 -14.35 13.08 -4.85
C GLN A 250 -14.14 11.62 -5.21
N ASN A 251 -14.93 10.74 -4.60
CA ASN A 251 -14.86 9.31 -4.83
C ASN A 251 -15.68 8.90 -6.05
N TYR A 252 -15.17 7.95 -6.83
CA TYR A 252 -15.89 7.25 -7.89
C TYR A 252 -15.49 5.77 -7.90
N THR A 253 -16.39 4.90 -8.37
CA THR A 253 -16.13 3.45 -8.52
C THR A 253 -15.91 3.04 -9.97
N ASP A 254 -16.25 3.93 -10.91
CA ASP A 254 -16.11 3.71 -12.34
C ASP A 254 -15.72 5.02 -13.05
N PRO A 255 -14.48 5.18 -13.56
CA PRO A 255 -14.04 6.41 -14.23
C PRO A 255 -14.81 6.70 -15.52
N THR A 256 -15.57 5.75 -16.07
CA THR A 256 -16.37 6.01 -17.28
C THR A 256 -17.43 7.08 -17.09
N VAL A 257 -17.80 7.39 -15.84
CA VAL A 257 -18.75 8.46 -15.49
C VAL A 257 -18.14 9.86 -15.51
N LEU A 258 -16.81 9.96 -15.57
CA LEU A 258 -16.12 11.25 -15.59
C LEU A 258 -16.51 12.02 -16.85
N ASN A 259 -16.79 13.32 -16.70
CA ASN A 259 -17.15 14.22 -17.78
C ASN A 259 -16.21 15.44 -17.83
N ASP A 260 -16.16 16.16 -18.95
CA ASP A 260 -15.28 17.33 -19.13
C ASP A 260 -15.60 18.49 -18.16
N SER A 261 -16.75 18.42 -17.46
CA SER A 261 -17.19 19.38 -16.45
C SER A 261 -16.63 19.13 -15.04
N ASP A 262 -15.92 18.02 -14.81
CA ASP A 262 -15.31 17.75 -13.50
C ASP A 262 -14.19 18.77 -13.27
N SER A 263 -14.49 19.79 -12.47
CA SER A 263 -13.72 21.02 -12.33
C SER A 263 -12.24 20.81 -11.96
N ASN A 264 -11.38 21.77 -12.36
CA ASN A 264 -9.94 21.86 -12.06
C ASN A 264 -9.57 21.95 -10.55
N SER A 265 -10.49 21.61 -9.65
CA SER A 265 -10.42 21.78 -8.19
C SER A 265 -10.73 20.47 -7.44
N VAL A 266 -10.61 19.33 -8.11
CA VAL A 266 -11.04 18.03 -7.58
C VAL A 266 -9.92 17.00 -7.69
N ILE A 267 -9.64 16.36 -6.56
CA ILE A 267 -8.86 15.13 -6.48
C ILE A 267 -9.84 13.99 -6.71
N LEU A 268 -9.72 13.30 -7.83
CA LEU A 268 -10.64 12.23 -8.25
C LEU A 268 -10.09 10.90 -7.74
N ASN A 269 -10.79 10.28 -6.78
CA ASN A 269 -10.38 9.03 -6.15
C ASN A 269 -11.16 7.81 -6.64
N LEU A 270 -10.46 6.89 -7.31
CA LEU A 270 -10.96 5.58 -7.68
C LEU A 270 -10.99 4.66 -6.46
N GLN A 271 -12.19 4.29 -6.02
CA GLN A 271 -12.38 3.39 -4.90
C GLN A 271 -12.18 1.93 -5.31
N GLN A 272 -11.43 1.20 -4.48
CA GLN A 272 -11.20 -0.25 -4.56
C GLN A 272 -10.86 -0.79 -5.97
N PRO A 273 -9.82 -0.26 -6.62
CA PRO A 273 -9.35 -0.77 -7.91
C PRO A 273 -8.70 -2.16 -7.83
N ILE A 274 -8.46 -2.68 -6.63
CA ILE A 274 -7.77 -3.95 -6.39
C ILE A 274 -8.72 -4.89 -5.66
N GLN A 275 -8.85 -6.11 -6.18
CA GLN A 275 -9.55 -7.19 -5.52
C GLN A 275 -8.75 -7.62 -4.30
N ILE A 276 -9.43 -7.58 -3.16
CA ILE A 276 -8.89 -8.01 -1.88
C ILE A 276 -8.93 -9.54 -1.81
N ASP A 277 -7.91 -10.14 -1.21
CA ASP A 277 -7.94 -11.57 -0.84
C ASP A 277 -8.84 -11.72 0.40
N PRO A 278 -9.77 -12.68 0.50
CA PRO A 278 -10.65 -12.86 1.67
C PRO A 278 -9.96 -13.13 3.03
N ASP A 279 -8.63 -13.12 3.08
CA ASP A 279 -7.84 -13.62 4.20
C ASP A 279 -7.62 -12.69 5.42
N PRO A 280 -7.95 -11.38 5.48
CA PRO A 280 -7.69 -10.61 6.70
C PRO A 280 -8.91 -10.61 7.63
N VAL A 281 -9.28 -11.78 8.17
CA VAL A 281 -10.36 -11.92 9.17
C VAL A 281 -10.15 -11.00 10.38
N GLU A 282 -8.90 -10.72 10.71
CA GLU A 282 -8.47 -9.84 11.82
C GLU A 282 -8.87 -8.37 11.65
N VAL A 283 -9.13 -7.91 10.41
CA VAL A 283 -9.27 -6.48 10.13
C VAL A 283 -10.67 -6.11 9.63
N SER A 284 -11.37 -7.02 8.96
CA SER A 284 -12.65 -6.70 8.31
C SER A 284 -13.41 -7.87 7.70
N ARG A 285 -14.69 -7.67 7.40
CA ARG A 285 -15.45 -8.56 6.50
C ARG A 285 -15.11 -8.27 5.03
N TYR A 286 -15.09 -9.31 4.20
CA TYR A 286 -14.90 -9.20 2.76
C TYR A 286 -16.00 -8.34 2.12
N PRO A 287 -15.68 -7.19 1.53
CA PRO A 287 -16.70 -6.38 0.90
C PRO A 287 -17.08 -6.91 -0.49
N VAL A 288 -18.40 -7.01 -0.75
CA VAL A 288 -18.97 -7.56 -2.00
C VAL A 288 -18.46 -6.84 -3.26
N TRP A 289 -18.23 -5.54 -3.17
CA TRP A 289 -17.79 -4.69 -4.28
C TRP A 289 -16.34 -4.97 -4.74
N ALA A 290 -15.46 -5.49 -3.87
CA ALA A 290 -14.06 -5.78 -4.22
C ALA A 290 -13.91 -6.95 -5.21
N ALA A 291 -14.91 -7.81 -5.33
CA ALA A 291 -14.90 -8.93 -6.29
C ALA A 291 -14.88 -8.48 -7.76
N THR A 292 -15.32 -7.25 -8.04
CA THR A 292 -15.45 -6.70 -9.40
C THR A 292 -14.30 -5.78 -9.80
N ALA A 293 -13.30 -5.63 -8.93
CA ALA A 293 -12.17 -4.74 -9.14
C ALA A 293 -11.39 -5.07 -10.43
N PRO A 294 -10.89 -4.06 -11.17
CA PRO A 294 -10.16 -4.25 -12.42
C PRO A 294 -8.86 -5.05 -12.27
N ILE A 295 -8.24 -5.03 -11.09
CA ILE A 295 -7.02 -5.79 -10.77
C ILE A 295 -7.40 -6.91 -9.79
N ARG A 296 -7.05 -8.16 -10.09
CA ARG A 296 -7.30 -9.30 -9.20
C ARG A 296 -6.29 -9.35 -8.05
N ALA A 297 -6.57 -10.15 -7.02
CA ALA A 297 -5.71 -10.31 -5.84
C ALA A 297 -4.31 -10.86 -6.16
N ASP A 298 -4.14 -11.54 -7.31
CA ASP A 298 -2.84 -12.02 -7.82
C ASP A 298 -2.13 -11.02 -8.76
N GLY A 299 -2.76 -9.87 -9.03
CA GLY A 299 -2.23 -8.82 -9.90
C GLY A 299 -2.53 -9.03 -11.39
N SER A 300 -3.28 -10.07 -11.76
CA SER A 300 -3.81 -10.24 -13.12
C SER A 300 -4.90 -9.21 -13.42
N LEU A 301 -5.01 -8.81 -14.68
CA LEU A 301 -5.94 -7.74 -15.08
C LEU A 301 -7.24 -8.35 -15.61
N ARG A 302 -8.36 -7.73 -15.26
CA ARG A 302 -9.68 -7.99 -15.86
C ARG A 302 -9.88 -7.09 -17.06
N ARG A 303 -10.81 -7.43 -17.94
CA ARG A 303 -11.19 -6.59 -19.09
C ARG A 303 -11.55 -5.14 -18.70
N LYS A 304 -12.15 -4.95 -17.52
CA LYS A 304 -12.49 -3.63 -16.95
C LYS A 304 -11.26 -2.72 -16.76
N PHE A 305 -10.06 -3.31 -16.58
CA PHE A 305 -8.80 -2.57 -16.47
C PHE A 305 -8.57 -1.65 -17.68
N TRP A 306 -8.72 -2.16 -18.90
CA TRP A 306 -8.50 -1.36 -20.10
C TRP A 306 -9.55 -0.27 -20.27
N THR A 307 -10.82 -0.56 -19.95
CA THR A 307 -11.87 0.46 -19.93
C THR A 307 -11.49 1.63 -19.02
N PHE A 308 -10.95 1.33 -17.83
CA PHE A 308 -10.53 2.36 -16.86
C PHE A 308 -9.28 3.09 -17.34
N LYS A 309 -8.29 2.32 -17.80
CA LYS A 309 -7.05 2.84 -18.37
C LYS A 309 -7.33 3.82 -19.51
N HIS A 310 -8.18 3.45 -20.46
CA HIS A 310 -8.46 4.27 -21.63
C HIS A 310 -9.05 5.62 -21.21
N LYS A 311 -10.05 5.59 -20.33
CA LYS A 311 -10.68 6.82 -19.85
C LYS A 311 -9.69 7.71 -19.08
N LEU A 312 -8.89 7.15 -18.18
CA LEU A 312 -7.90 7.93 -17.40
C LEU A 312 -6.79 8.53 -18.27
N TRP A 313 -6.28 7.79 -19.25
CA TRP A 313 -5.25 8.30 -20.16
C TRP A 313 -5.80 9.36 -21.13
N GLN A 314 -7.07 9.25 -21.56
CA GLN A 314 -7.72 10.31 -22.34
C GLN A 314 -7.80 11.64 -21.59
N TYR A 315 -8.03 11.61 -20.27
CA TYR A 315 -7.99 12.84 -19.46
C TYR A 315 -6.60 13.43 -19.34
N GLN A 316 -5.56 12.58 -19.32
CA GLN A 316 -4.17 13.03 -19.14
C GLN A 316 -3.53 13.54 -20.43
N LYS A 317 -4.00 13.07 -21.59
CA LYS A 317 -3.48 13.46 -22.91
C LYS A 317 -4.64 13.92 -23.78
N LEU A 318 -4.77 15.25 -23.92
CA LEU A 318 -5.88 15.91 -24.62
C LEU A 318 -5.98 15.53 -26.11
N ASP A 319 -4.89 15.07 -26.71
CA ASP A 319 -4.80 14.59 -28.09
C ASP A 319 -5.02 13.08 -28.22
N ALA A 320 -5.29 12.36 -27.12
CA ALA A 320 -5.60 10.94 -27.14
C ALA A 320 -7.05 10.69 -27.58
N VAL A 321 -7.24 9.84 -28.59
CA VAL A 321 -8.53 9.57 -29.23
C VAL A 321 -8.89 8.09 -29.08
N LEU A 322 -10.12 7.79 -28.66
CA LEU A 322 -10.64 6.43 -28.62
C LEU A 322 -11.52 6.18 -29.86
N GLU A 323 -10.99 5.45 -30.84
CA GLU A 323 -11.67 5.09 -32.10
C GLU A 323 -11.72 3.58 -32.25
N ASP A 324 -12.87 3.03 -32.64
CA ASP A 324 -13.04 1.58 -32.88
C ASP A 324 -12.53 0.68 -31.73
N SER A 325 -12.66 1.13 -30.49
CA SER A 325 -12.16 0.46 -29.26
C SER A 325 -10.64 0.44 -29.07
N ILE A 326 -9.91 1.24 -29.85
CA ILE A 326 -8.47 1.44 -29.72
C ILE A 326 -8.24 2.87 -29.24
N LEU A 327 -7.65 3.01 -28.06
CA LEU A 327 -7.09 4.27 -27.62
C LEU A 327 -5.83 4.53 -28.44
N ARG A 328 -5.79 5.70 -29.07
CA ARG A 328 -4.70 6.21 -29.88
C ARG A 328 -4.14 7.44 -29.19
N MET A 329 -2.84 7.44 -28.92
CA MET A 329 -2.18 8.51 -28.19
C MET A 329 -0.92 8.93 -28.95
N PRO A 330 -0.97 10.03 -29.70
CA PRO A 330 0.18 10.52 -30.45
C PRO A 330 1.28 11.03 -29.50
N PHE A 331 2.52 11.00 -29.98
CA PHE A 331 3.67 11.64 -29.35
C PHE A 331 4.65 12.11 -30.45
N ASP A 332 5.66 12.91 -30.07
CA ASP A 332 6.56 13.64 -31.00
C ASP A 332 7.10 12.81 -32.18
N LYS A 333 7.45 11.54 -31.96
CA LYS A 333 8.03 10.62 -32.98
C LYS A 333 7.28 9.31 -33.12
N GLY A 334 5.94 9.34 -32.98
CA GLY A 334 5.14 8.14 -33.15
C GLY A 334 3.76 8.18 -32.50
N GLU A 335 3.23 6.99 -32.24
CA GLU A 335 1.88 6.83 -31.69
C GLU A 335 1.81 5.58 -30.81
N ALA A 336 1.15 5.71 -29.65
CA ALA A 336 0.88 4.60 -28.74
C ALA A 336 -0.58 4.15 -28.88
N LEU A 337 -0.80 2.84 -28.91
CA LEU A 337 -2.10 2.23 -29.13
C LEU A 337 -2.43 1.30 -27.96
N SER A 338 -3.69 1.29 -27.51
CA SER A 338 -4.16 0.33 -26.51
C SER A 338 -5.58 -0.13 -26.82
N SER A 339 -5.85 -1.44 -26.74
CA SER A 339 -7.20 -2.00 -26.83
C SER A 339 -7.46 -2.98 -25.69
N GLY A 340 -8.71 -3.04 -25.24
CA GLY A 340 -9.19 -3.99 -24.23
C GLY A 340 -9.82 -5.26 -24.82
N ARG A 341 -9.71 -5.46 -26.14
CA ARG A 341 -10.13 -6.68 -26.85
C ARG A 341 -9.35 -6.86 -28.14
N ASP A 342 -9.32 -8.09 -28.64
CA ASP A 342 -8.79 -8.34 -29.98
C ASP A 342 -9.57 -7.52 -31.01
N THR A 343 -8.84 -6.74 -31.80
CA THR A 343 -9.44 -5.74 -32.70
C THR A 343 -8.65 -5.69 -34.01
N ALA A 344 -9.36 -5.70 -35.13
CA ALA A 344 -8.74 -5.44 -36.43
C ALA A 344 -8.24 -3.99 -36.46
N LEU A 345 -6.93 -3.80 -36.64
CA LEU A 345 -6.33 -2.48 -36.71
C LEU A 345 -6.16 -2.06 -38.18
N LYS A 346 -6.68 -0.88 -38.52
CA LYS A 346 -6.44 -0.22 -39.80
C LYS A 346 -6.33 1.28 -39.59
N MET A 347 -5.11 1.79 -39.62
CA MET A 347 -4.81 3.19 -39.37
C MET A 347 -3.91 3.77 -40.47
N SER A 348 -4.12 5.03 -40.81
CA SER A 348 -3.25 5.75 -41.75
C SER A 348 -2.09 6.38 -41.00
N LEU A 349 -0.90 6.30 -41.59
CA LEU A 349 0.31 6.91 -41.04
C LEU A 349 0.50 8.33 -41.61
N PRO A 350 1.16 9.23 -40.86
CA PRO A 350 1.63 10.50 -41.40
C PRO A 350 2.49 10.30 -42.65
N LYS A 351 2.46 11.26 -43.57
CA LYS A 351 3.20 11.17 -44.82
C LYS A 351 4.71 11.09 -44.53
N GLY A 352 5.35 10.00 -44.98
CA GLY A 352 6.79 9.76 -44.80
C GLY A 352 7.15 8.93 -43.56
N SER A 353 6.21 8.72 -42.63
CA SER A 353 6.39 7.86 -41.46
C SER A 353 6.53 6.39 -41.86
N LYS A 354 7.49 5.70 -41.24
CA LYS A 354 7.79 4.27 -41.42
C LYS A 354 8.16 3.68 -40.06
N PRO A 355 7.19 3.58 -39.14
CA PRO A 355 7.49 3.22 -37.77
C PRO A 355 7.84 1.74 -37.67
N THR A 356 8.75 1.44 -36.74
CA THR A 356 8.87 0.09 -36.21
C THR A 356 7.81 -0.10 -35.13
N ILE A 357 7.09 -1.21 -35.19
CA ILE A 357 5.97 -1.49 -34.29
C ILE A 357 6.47 -2.40 -33.18
N TYR A 358 6.32 -1.95 -31.94
CA TYR A 358 6.66 -2.71 -30.75
C TYR A 358 5.41 -3.02 -29.94
N ARG A 359 5.41 -4.19 -29.30
CA ARG A 359 4.39 -4.62 -28.36
C ARG A 359 4.98 -4.60 -26.95
N LEU A 360 4.42 -3.75 -26.10
CA LEU A 360 4.70 -3.70 -24.68
C LEU A 360 3.67 -4.56 -23.94
N ARG A 361 4.15 -5.64 -23.32
CA ARG A 361 3.36 -6.50 -22.46
C ARG A 361 3.17 -5.88 -21.09
N SER A 362 2.14 -6.31 -20.39
CA SER A 362 1.79 -5.82 -19.05
C SER A 362 2.87 -6.12 -18.02
N ASN A 363 3.72 -7.13 -18.24
CA ASN A 363 4.90 -7.40 -17.44
C ASN A 363 6.09 -6.50 -17.81
N GLY A 364 5.96 -5.52 -18.70
CA GLY A 364 7.03 -4.62 -19.12
C GLY A 364 7.89 -5.13 -20.27
N GLU A 365 7.70 -6.36 -20.74
CA GLU A 365 8.47 -6.88 -21.88
C GLU A 365 8.11 -6.11 -23.16
N LEU A 366 9.12 -5.59 -23.85
CA LEU A 366 8.96 -4.86 -25.11
C LEU A 366 9.56 -5.68 -26.25
N ILE A 367 8.72 -6.16 -27.16
CA ILE A 367 9.11 -6.99 -28.31
C ILE A 367 8.70 -6.34 -29.62
N ILE A 368 9.31 -6.74 -30.73
CA ILE A 368 8.84 -6.34 -32.07
C ILE A 368 7.49 -7.02 -32.31
N ASP A 369 6.53 -6.26 -32.84
CA ASP A 369 5.24 -6.81 -33.24
C ASP A 369 5.32 -7.47 -34.63
N GLU A 370 5.03 -8.77 -34.70
CA GLU A 370 5.05 -9.51 -35.97
C GLU A 370 3.68 -9.55 -36.68
N GLY A 371 2.61 -9.18 -35.98
CA GLY A 371 1.22 -9.29 -36.45
C GLY A 371 0.72 -8.06 -37.20
N LEU A 372 1.21 -6.88 -36.85
CA LEU A 372 0.88 -5.60 -37.47
C LEU A 372 1.92 -5.26 -38.53
N LYS A 373 1.45 -4.91 -39.72
CA LYS A 373 2.32 -4.61 -40.87
C LYS A 373 2.07 -3.22 -41.43
N THR A 374 3.14 -2.54 -41.78
CA THR A 374 3.10 -1.27 -42.50
C THR A 374 3.07 -1.51 -44.01
N TYR A 375 2.00 -1.09 -44.69
CA TYR A 375 1.86 -1.17 -46.14
C TYR A 375 1.20 0.08 -46.72
N ARG A 376 1.81 0.68 -47.74
CA ARG A 376 1.32 1.89 -48.46
C ARG A 376 0.87 3.02 -47.50
N GLY A 377 1.68 3.34 -46.49
CA GLY A 377 1.38 4.40 -45.52
C GLY A 377 0.23 4.09 -44.56
N LYS A 378 -0.05 2.80 -44.32
CA LYS A 378 -1.05 2.33 -43.35
C LYS A 378 -0.46 1.23 -42.48
N ILE A 379 -0.90 1.15 -41.23
CA ILE A 379 -0.72 -0.03 -40.40
C ILE A 379 -1.99 -0.88 -40.52
N THR A 380 -1.81 -2.17 -40.82
CA THR A 380 -2.89 -3.14 -40.92
C THR A 380 -2.54 -4.44 -40.21
N GLY A 381 -3.49 -5.04 -39.52
CA GLY A 381 -3.34 -6.37 -38.91
C GLY A 381 -4.35 -6.60 -37.79
N GLN A 382 -4.03 -7.51 -36.88
CA GLN A 382 -4.82 -7.74 -35.67
C GLN A 382 -4.09 -7.18 -34.46
N TYR A 383 -4.73 -6.26 -33.75
CA TYR A 383 -4.32 -5.93 -32.39
C TYR A 383 -4.79 -7.08 -31.49
N VAL A 384 -3.84 -7.87 -31.00
CA VAL A 384 -4.11 -8.97 -30.07
C VAL A 384 -3.90 -8.46 -28.65
N VAL A 385 -4.78 -8.78 -27.72
CA VAL A 385 -4.57 -8.44 -26.30
C VAL A 385 -3.70 -9.51 -25.61
N GLU A 386 -3.62 -10.74 -26.12
CA GLU A 386 -2.96 -11.92 -25.53
C GLU A 386 -3.60 -12.41 -24.21
N ASP A 387 -3.29 -13.67 -23.86
CA ASP A 387 -3.85 -14.47 -22.77
C ASP A 387 -3.65 -13.86 -21.37
N GLU A 388 -4.29 -14.43 -20.34
CA GLU A 388 -4.31 -13.91 -18.96
C GLU A 388 -2.92 -13.65 -18.32
N ILE A 389 -1.83 -14.11 -18.94
CA ILE A 389 -0.47 -14.02 -18.43
C ILE A 389 0.35 -12.94 -19.17
N THR A 390 0.22 -12.82 -20.49
CA THR A 390 1.05 -11.92 -21.34
C THR A 390 0.27 -10.75 -21.95
N GLN A 391 -0.80 -10.33 -21.27
CA GLN A 391 -1.69 -9.25 -21.70
C GLN A 391 -0.94 -8.00 -22.22
N THR A 392 -1.37 -7.46 -23.36
CA THR A 392 -0.78 -6.29 -24.01
C THR A 392 -1.18 -5.01 -23.29
N ASP A 393 -0.18 -4.24 -22.87
CA ASP A 393 -0.34 -2.94 -22.24
C ASP A 393 -0.51 -1.86 -23.31
N TRP A 394 0.51 -1.72 -24.16
CA TRP A 394 0.58 -0.78 -25.27
C TRP A 394 1.19 -1.43 -26.52
N VAL A 395 0.77 -0.98 -27.69
CA VAL A 395 1.55 -1.11 -28.92
C VAL A 395 2.15 0.26 -29.22
N LEU A 396 3.47 0.33 -29.42
CA LEU A 396 4.21 1.56 -29.68
C LEU A 396 4.66 1.57 -31.14
N CYS A 397 4.16 2.51 -31.93
CA CYS A 397 4.62 2.76 -33.28
C CYS A 397 5.69 3.87 -33.22
N ILE A 398 6.96 3.51 -33.45
CA ILE A 398 8.11 4.43 -33.25
C ILE A 398 8.84 4.65 -34.57
N ASP A 399 8.94 5.90 -35.01
CA ASP A 399 9.55 6.25 -36.31
C ASP A 399 11.08 6.06 -36.33
N HIS A 400 11.76 6.35 -35.21
CA HIS A 400 13.22 6.32 -35.10
C HIS A 400 13.68 5.52 -33.87
N PRO A 401 13.61 4.17 -33.89
CA PRO A 401 13.86 3.34 -32.71
C PRO A 401 15.30 3.38 -32.18
N ASN A 402 16.25 3.81 -33.02
CA ASN A 402 17.67 3.93 -32.67
C ASN A 402 18.03 5.29 -32.05
N GLU A 403 17.09 6.24 -32.04
CA GLU A 403 17.27 7.53 -31.40
C GLU A 403 16.73 7.50 -29.96
N PRO A 404 17.17 8.42 -29.09
CA PRO A 404 16.56 8.57 -27.77
C PRO A 404 15.05 8.82 -27.86
N LEU A 405 14.29 8.10 -27.05
CA LEU A 405 12.85 8.27 -26.90
C LEU A 405 12.54 9.64 -26.29
N THR A 406 11.36 10.17 -26.62
CA THR A 406 10.85 11.45 -26.11
C THR A 406 9.41 11.27 -25.60
N ASP A 407 8.93 12.22 -24.79
CA ASP A 407 7.54 12.31 -24.32
C ASP A 407 7.04 11.04 -23.60
N PHE A 408 5.96 10.41 -24.08
CA PHE A 408 5.26 9.35 -23.38
C PHE A 408 6.09 8.06 -23.27
N PRO A 409 6.62 7.47 -24.37
CA PRO A 409 7.40 6.24 -24.26
C PRO A 409 8.60 6.36 -23.32
N GLN A 410 9.32 7.48 -23.37
CA GLN A 410 10.46 7.72 -22.49
C GLN A 410 10.06 7.69 -21.01
N THR A 411 9.04 8.47 -20.65
CA THR A 411 8.55 8.60 -19.27
C THR A 411 7.92 7.30 -18.78
N TYR A 412 7.15 6.62 -19.63
CA TYR A 412 6.44 5.40 -19.25
C TYR A 412 7.39 4.21 -19.05
N LEU A 413 8.31 4.00 -19.99
CA LEU A 413 9.27 2.89 -19.93
C LEU A 413 10.29 3.09 -18.80
N SER A 414 10.77 4.31 -18.58
CA SER A 414 11.66 4.61 -17.44
C SER A 414 10.99 4.35 -16.09
N ARG A 415 9.70 4.66 -15.94
CA ARG A 415 8.93 4.34 -14.72
C ARG A 415 8.78 2.83 -14.50
N LEU A 416 8.55 2.05 -15.56
CA LEU A 416 8.51 0.59 -15.46
C LEU A 416 9.87 0.02 -15.03
N LEU A 417 10.97 0.53 -15.60
CA LEU A 417 12.33 0.17 -15.19
C LEU A 417 12.64 0.58 -13.75
N ASN A 418 12.25 1.79 -13.33
CA ASN A 418 12.42 2.23 -11.95
C ASN A 418 11.66 1.29 -11.00
N SER A 419 10.44 0.85 -11.34
CA SER A 419 9.76 -0.16 -10.53
C SER A 419 10.54 -1.46 -10.39
N GLN A 420 11.19 -1.93 -11.47
CA GLN A 420 12.04 -3.12 -11.41
C GLN A 420 13.28 -2.90 -10.56
N LEU A 421 13.95 -1.77 -10.75
CA LEU A 421 15.13 -1.34 -10.00
C LEU A 421 14.86 -1.38 -8.50
N GLN A 422 13.75 -0.81 -8.04
CA GLN A 422 13.42 -0.78 -6.62
C GLN A 422 13.20 -2.20 -6.05
N THR A 423 12.61 -3.10 -6.84
CA THR A 423 12.49 -4.52 -6.47
C THR A 423 13.85 -5.22 -6.41
N LEU A 424 14.73 -4.97 -7.38
CA LEU A 424 16.09 -5.51 -7.43
C LEU A 424 16.92 -5.04 -6.23
N LEU A 425 16.89 -3.74 -5.93
CA LEU A 425 17.61 -3.16 -4.78
C LEU A 425 17.13 -3.75 -3.45
N ARG A 426 15.80 -3.86 -3.26
CA ARG A 426 15.24 -4.47 -2.04
C ARG A 426 15.62 -5.94 -1.90
N CYS A 427 15.43 -6.74 -2.96
CA CYS A 427 15.74 -8.16 -2.89
C CYS A 427 17.24 -8.40 -2.80
N GLY A 428 18.04 -7.67 -3.57
CA GLY A 428 19.50 -7.69 -3.53
C GLY A 428 20.03 -7.39 -2.13
N GLY A 429 19.58 -6.31 -1.49
CA GLY A 429 19.98 -5.96 -0.13
C GLY A 429 19.57 -7.00 0.92
N LEU A 430 18.40 -7.66 0.76
CA LEU A 430 17.99 -8.77 1.64
C LEU A 430 18.86 -10.02 1.45
N VAL A 431 19.20 -10.37 0.22
CA VAL A 431 20.09 -11.49 -0.10
C VAL A 431 21.51 -11.20 0.40
N GLU A 432 22.00 -9.97 0.21
CA GLU A 432 23.30 -9.50 0.70
C GLU A 432 23.36 -9.58 2.24
N SER A 433 22.36 -9.04 2.94
CA SER A 433 22.27 -9.13 4.40
C SER A 433 22.29 -10.57 4.90
N LEU A 434 21.56 -11.48 4.23
CA LEU A 434 21.60 -12.91 4.53
C LEU A 434 22.99 -13.51 4.29
N SER A 435 23.66 -13.12 3.21
CA SER A 435 25.00 -13.59 2.88
C SER A 435 26.01 -13.19 3.95
N GLU A 436 25.93 -11.96 4.48
CA GLU A 436 26.80 -11.46 5.54
C GLU A 436 26.61 -12.22 6.85
N ILE A 437 25.36 -12.43 7.25
CA ILE A 437 24.98 -13.18 8.45
C ILE A 437 25.50 -14.62 8.38
N LEU A 438 25.39 -15.25 7.20
CA LEU A 438 25.81 -16.62 6.97
C LEU A 438 27.29 -16.75 6.59
N SER A 439 28.06 -15.65 6.59
CA SER A 439 29.47 -15.68 6.20
C SER A 439 30.41 -16.04 7.37
N PRO A 440 31.62 -16.55 7.08
CA PRO A 440 32.64 -16.77 8.11
C PRO A 440 33.12 -15.49 8.83
N LYS A 441 32.88 -14.34 8.22
CA LYS A 441 33.23 -13.01 8.74
C LYS A 441 32.03 -12.30 9.34
N SER A 442 30.99 -13.01 9.83
CA SER A 442 29.87 -12.33 10.50
C SER A 442 30.40 -11.56 11.74
N VAL A 443 30.75 -10.29 11.54
CA VAL A 443 31.10 -9.38 12.61
C VAL A 443 29.77 -8.87 13.13
N LEU A 444 29.08 -9.69 13.92
CA LEU A 444 28.25 -9.13 14.96
C LEU A 444 29.23 -8.45 15.93
N SER A 445 29.55 -7.18 15.63
CA SER A 445 30.12 -6.30 16.64
C SER A 445 29.21 -6.44 17.85
N PRO A 446 29.73 -6.77 19.05
CA PRO A 446 28.91 -6.76 20.22
C PRO A 446 28.42 -5.32 20.35
N VAL A 447 27.15 -5.08 20.04
CA VAL A 447 26.48 -3.86 20.44
C VAL A 447 26.62 -3.87 21.96
N GLU A 448 27.47 -3.00 22.49
CA GLU A 448 27.45 -2.66 23.91
C GLU A 448 26.06 -2.12 24.21
N VAL A 449 25.13 -3.01 24.54
CA VAL A 449 23.92 -2.65 25.23
C VAL A 449 24.40 -2.20 26.60
N ARG A 450 24.57 -0.88 26.76
CA ARG A 450 24.66 -0.30 28.11
C ARG A 450 23.43 -0.81 28.86
N PRO A 451 23.60 -1.61 29.93
CA PRO A 451 22.46 -2.15 30.63
C PRO A 451 21.69 -0.97 31.21
N GLN A 452 20.48 -0.74 30.70
CA GLN A 452 19.48 -0.08 31.53
C GLN A 452 19.23 -1.03 32.69
N THR A 453 19.55 -0.57 33.89
CA THR A 453 19.43 -1.30 35.14
C THR A 453 17.98 -1.70 35.35
N ASN A 454 17.63 -2.90 34.91
CA ASN A 454 16.57 -3.74 35.46
C ASN A 454 17.07 -5.19 35.34
N ALA A 455 17.18 -5.86 36.48
CA ALA A 455 17.88 -7.13 36.74
C ALA A 455 18.05 -8.07 35.53
N SER A 456 19.26 -8.15 34.97
CA SER A 456 19.60 -9.12 33.93
C SER A 456 20.04 -10.44 34.55
N HIS A 457 19.39 -11.54 34.21
CA HIS A 457 20.01 -12.86 34.30
C HIS A 457 21.00 -12.98 33.14
N THR A 458 22.30 -12.90 33.43
CA THR A 458 23.34 -13.22 32.45
C THR A 458 23.43 -14.73 32.30
N TYR A 459 22.88 -15.27 31.21
CA TYR A 459 23.05 -16.68 30.86
C TYR A 459 24.48 -16.93 30.37
N THR A 460 25.12 -17.96 30.93
CA THR A 460 26.37 -18.49 30.40
C THR A 460 26.15 -19.09 29.00
N LEU A 461 27.21 -19.17 28.19
CA LEU A 461 27.13 -19.76 26.84
C LEU A 461 26.61 -21.21 26.85
N ASN A 462 26.83 -21.93 27.96
CA ASN A 462 26.29 -23.26 28.19
C ASN A 462 24.78 -23.26 28.50
N GLU A 463 24.28 -22.26 29.22
CA GLU A 463 22.85 -22.09 29.49
C GLU A 463 22.09 -21.63 28.24
N ALA A 464 22.67 -20.75 27.42
CA ALA A 464 22.11 -20.41 26.12
C ALA A 464 22.03 -21.64 25.19
N ARG A 465 23.09 -22.47 25.16
CA ARG A 465 23.09 -23.75 24.44
C ARG A 465 22.09 -24.77 25.00
N ARG A 466 21.81 -24.71 26.30
CA ARG A 466 20.79 -25.56 26.94
C ARG A 466 19.39 -25.08 26.57
N GLY A 467 19.13 -23.78 26.65
CA GLY A 467 17.86 -23.16 26.25
C GLY A 467 17.54 -23.38 24.77
N LEU A 468 18.54 -23.30 23.89
CA LEU A 468 18.35 -23.61 22.46
C LEU A 468 17.99 -25.09 22.24
N ARG A 469 18.61 -26.01 22.98
CA ARG A 469 18.27 -27.44 22.94
C ARG A 469 16.88 -27.73 23.49
N GLU A 470 16.50 -27.09 24.59
CA GLU A 470 15.16 -27.21 25.19
C GLU A 470 14.08 -26.65 24.26
N ALA A 471 14.34 -25.52 23.59
CA ALA A 471 13.44 -24.95 22.58
C ALA A 471 13.31 -25.88 21.34
N ASP A 472 14.41 -26.48 20.87
CA ASP A 472 14.38 -27.46 19.77
C ASP A 472 13.56 -28.70 20.14
N VAL A 473 13.72 -29.21 21.37
CA VAL A 473 12.91 -30.33 21.90
C VAL A 473 11.43 -29.96 22.00
N ALA A 474 11.11 -28.76 22.49
CA ALA A 474 9.74 -28.27 22.57
C ALA A 474 9.10 -28.13 21.19
N LEU A 475 9.85 -27.63 20.21
CA LEU A 475 9.40 -27.46 18.83
C LEU A 475 9.24 -28.81 18.11
N ARG A 476 10.13 -29.78 18.33
CA ARG A 476 9.95 -31.17 17.85
C ARG A 476 8.71 -31.84 18.45
N LYS A 477 8.40 -31.55 19.72
CA LYS A 477 7.18 -32.03 20.39
C LYS A 477 5.93 -31.40 19.77
N ALA A 478 5.97 -30.09 19.48
CA ALA A 478 4.91 -29.39 18.77
C ALA A 478 4.72 -29.92 17.34
N ILE A 479 5.81 -30.23 16.61
CA ILE A 479 5.75 -30.80 15.26
C ILE A 479 5.20 -32.24 15.27
N ARG A 480 5.50 -33.06 16.29
CA ARG A 480 4.85 -34.37 16.47
C ARG A 480 3.36 -34.27 16.75
N SER A 481 2.90 -33.19 17.41
CA SER A 481 1.45 -32.91 17.49
C SER A 481 0.86 -32.39 16.18
N ILE A 482 1.67 -31.91 15.24
CA ILE A 482 1.27 -31.48 13.88
C ILE A 482 1.38 -32.67 12.88
N GLY A 483 1.09 -33.88 13.36
CA GLY A 483 0.73 -35.06 12.55
C GLY A 483 -0.78 -35.23 12.35
N GLY A 484 -1.59 -34.26 12.81
CA GLY A 484 -3.03 -34.23 12.62
C GLY A 484 -3.60 -32.87 12.98
N LEU A 485 -4.05 -32.14 11.94
CA LEU A 485 -4.97 -31.00 11.99
C LEU A 485 -4.52 -29.75 12.78
N GLU A 486 -4.26 -28.69 12.01
CA GLU A 486 -4.71 -27.29 12.20
C GLU A 486 -5.04 -26.84 13.64
N ALA A 487 -4.17 -25.95 14.17
CA ALA A 487 -4.41 -24.77 15.02
C ALA A 487 -5.81 -24.54 15.69
N GLY A 488 -6.48 -25.57 16.21
CA GLY A 488 -7.89 -25.51 16.57
C GLY A 488 -8.24 -25.88 18.01
N PHE A 489 -7.31 -26.35 18.85
CA PHE A 489 -7.70 -26.95 20.14
C PHE A 489 -7.33 -26.18 21.41
N ASP A 490 -6.39 -25.22 21.38
CA ASP A 490 -6.04 -24.46 22.59
C ASP A 490 -6.95 -23.26 22.87
N ILE A 491 -7.77 -22.84 21.90
CA ILE A 491 -8.87 -21.89 22.11
C ILE A 491 -10.02 -22.55 22.91
N ILE A 492 -10.12 -23.88 22.92
CA ILE A 492 -11.24 -24.61 23.55
C ILE A 492 -11.06 -24.79 25.07
N LEU A 493 -9.85 -24.64 25.65
CA LEU A 493 -9.59 -25.04 27.03
C LEU A 493 -9.20 -23.93 28.02
N GLY A 494 -9.27 -22.64 27.64
CA GLY A 494 -9.35 -21.52 28.60
C GLY A 494 -8.29 -21.48 29.70
N ARG A 495 -7.00 -21.62 29.37
CA ARG A 495 -5.90 -21.44 30.34
C ARG A 495 -4.99 -20.28 29.94
N PRO A 496 -4.49 -19.48 30.90
CA PRO A 496 -3.64 -18.34 30.63
C PRO A 496 -2.28 -18.82 30.10
N THR A 497 -1.87 -18.27 28.97
CA THR A 497 -0.56 -18.49 28.37
C THR A 497 0.49 -17.79 29.24
N PRO A 498 1.56 -18.45 29.70
CA PRO A 498 2.66 -17.75 30.36
C PRO A 498 3.37 -16.83 29.36
N GLU A 499 3.67 -15.60 29.78
CA GLU A 499 4.43 -14.62 28.99
C GLU A 499 5.78 -15.21 28.57
N ILE A 500 5.92 -15.49 27.27
CA ILE A 500 7.21 -15.76 26.64
C ILE A 500 7.81 -14.38 26.29
N PRO A 501 9.03 -14.04 26.77
CA PRO A 501 9.68 -12.79 26.41
C PRO A 501 9.77 -12.65 24.89
N GLN A 502 9.24 -11.54 24.37
CA GLN A 502 9.34 -11.24 22.94
C GLN A 502 10.82 -11.10 22.55
N PRO A 503 11.30 -11.82 21.51
CA PRO A 503 12.65 -11.59 21.01
C PRO A 503 12.72 -10.19 20.38
N ALA A 504 13.64 -9.37 20.88
CA ALA A 504 13.93 -8.07 20.32
C ALA A 504 14.52 -8.18 18.90
N LYS A 505 14.02 -7.32 18.00
CA LYS A 505 14.57 -6.91 16.69
C LYS A 505 14.52 -7.98 15.58
N GLY A 506 13.90 -7.62 14.46
CA GLY A 506 13.76 -8.42 13.22
C GLY A 506 15.06 -8.66 12.43
N THR A 507 16.18 -8.85 13.10
CA THR A 507 17.45 -9.26 12.49
C THR A 507 17.65 -10.74 12.82
N ILE A 508 17.91 -11.58 11.82
CA ILE A 508 18.34 -12.96 12.08
C ILE A 508 19.65 -12.90 12.89
N VAL A 509 19.60 -13.35 14.13
CA VAL A 509 20.79 -13.58 14.96
C VAL A 509 21.14 -15.05 14.85
N ILE A 510 21.50 -15.50 13.65
CA ILE A 510 22.07 -16.84 13.44
C ILE A 510 23.53 -16.61 13.14
N ASN A 511 24.38 -16.88 14.12
CA ASN A 511 25.82 -16.87 13.94
C ASN A 511 26.26 -18.31 13.61
N PRO A 512 26.74 -18.61 12.39
CA PRO A 512 27.19 -19.95 12.02
C PRO A 512 28.25 -20.52 12.96
N GLU A 513 29.04 -19.67 13.65
CA GLU A 513 30.10 -20.08 14.58
C GLU A 513 29.60 -20.81 15.82
N VAL A 514 28.31 -20.71 16.16
CA VAL A 514 27.77 -21.37 17.36
C VAL A 514 27.43 -22.85 17.13
N PHE A 515 27.47 -23.32 15.88
CA PHE A 515 27.12 -24.67 15.48
C PHE A 515 28.35 -25.56 15.23
N ASP A 516 28.12 -26.86 15.08
CA ASP A 516 29.17 -27.81 14.70
C ASP A 516 29.61 -27.64 13.25
N ALA A 517 30.72 -28.31 12.88
CA ALA A 517 31.32 -28.19 11.55
C ALA A 517 30.34 -28.56 10.41
N GLY A 518 29.47 -29.56 10.60
CA GLY A 518 28.54 -30.01 9.57
C GLY A 518 27.45 -28.98 9.27
N VAL A 519 26.81 -28.44 10.32
CA VAL A 519 25.82 -27.36 10.18
C VAL A 519 26.47 -26.10 9.61
N LYS A 520 27.67 -25.77 10.09
CA LYS A 520 28.44 -24.61 9.66
C LYS A 520 28.78 -24.65 8.17
N ASP A 521 29.24 -25.78 7.67
CA ASP A 521 29.55 -25.97 6.24
C ASP A 521 28.30 -25.77 5.35
N ILE A 522 27.13 -26.27 5.79
CA ILE A 522 25.86 -26.06 5.08
C ILE A 522 25.49 -24.58 5.07
N LEU A 523 25.57 -23.89 6.21
CA LEU A 523 25.24 -22.47 6.30
C LEU A 523 26.19 -21.60 5.47
N TYR A 524 27.48 -21.91 5.45
CA TYR A 524 28.47 -21.23 4.60
C TYR A 524 28.23 -21.46 3.12
N HIS A 525 27.86 -22.68 2.72
CA HIS A 525 27.47 -22.96 1.35
C HIS A 525 26.28 -22.10 0.93
N ILE A 526 25.25 -22.00 1.79
CA ILE A 526 24.09 -21.13 1.56
C ILE A 526 24.52 -19.66 1.48
N GLY A 527 25.36 -19.20 2.40
CA GLY A 527 25.92 -17.84 2.38
C GLY A 527 26.65 -17.52 1.07
N LYS A 528 27.39 -18.49 0.52
CA LYS A 528 28.04 -18.37 -0.80
C LYS A 528 27.02 -18.23 -1.93
N VAL A 529 25.99 -19.07 -1.97
CA VAL A 529 24.91 -18.97 -2.97
C VAL A 529 24.20 -17.61 -2.90
N CYS A 530 23.94 -17.10 -1.68
CA CYS A 530 23.40 -15.77 -1.47
C CYS A 530 24.37 -14.68 -1.98
N THR A 531 25.67 -14.81 -1.72
CA THR A 531 26.69 -13.86 -2.19
C THR A 531 26.69 -13.75 -3.72
N GLU A 532 26.73 -14.89 -4.42
CA GLU A 532 26.70 -14.93 -5.89
C GLU A 532 25.41 -14.31 -6.44
N SER A 533 24.27 -14.65 -5.83
CA SER A 533 22.97 -14.09 -6.21
C SER A 533 22.86 -12.58 -5.95
N ALA A 534 23.44 -12.07 -4.85
CA ALA A 534 23.46 -10.65 -4.53
C ALA A 534 24.28 -9.85 -5.56
N ILE A 535 25.44 -10.37 -5.97
CA ILE A 535 26.29 -9.76 -7.00
C ILE A 535 25.54 -9.65 -8.34
N GLU A 536 24.82 -10.71 -8.73
CA GLU A 536 24.05 -10.73 -9.98
C GLU A 536 22.91 -9.70 -9.95
N LEU A 537 22.13 -9.68 -8.86
CA LEU A 537 21.07 -8.68 -8.67
C LEU A 537 21.62 -7.25 -8.61
N LYS A 538 22.77 -7.04 -7.97
CA LYS A 538 23.42 -5.74 -7.89
C LYS A 538 23.86 -5.26 -9.27
N THR A 539 24.51 -6.12 -10.04
CA THR A 539 24.92 -5.83 -11.43
C THR A 539 23.72 -5.43 -12.28
N ALA A 540 22.63 -6.20 -12.22
CA ALA A 540 21.40 -5.87 -12.94
C ALA A 540 20.79 -4.54 -12.46
N SER A 541 20.78 -4.29 -11.14
CA SER A 541 20.27 -3.02 -10.58
C SER A 541 21.09 -1.82 -11.04
N ASP A 542 22.42 -1.93 -11.11
CA ASP A 542 23.29 -0.83 -11.53
C ASP A 542 23.08 -0.47 -13.01
N MET A 543 22.86 -1.48 -13.87
CA MET A 543 22.51 -1.25 -15.28
C MET A 543 21.18 -0.51 -15.43
N VAL A 544 20.15 -0.91 -14.66
CA VAL A 544 18.85 -0.25 -14.70
C VAL A 544 18.94 1.17 -14.10
N GLN A 545 19.66 1.34 -12.99
CA GLN A 545 19.88 2.64 -12.34
C GLN A 545 20.51 3.64 -13.31
N GLN A 546 21.52 3.24 -14.08
CA GLN A 546 22.14 4.12 -15.07
C GLN A 546 21.11 4.68 -16.08
N ILE A 547 20.15 3.85 -16.50
CA ILE A 547 19.09 4.30 -17.41
C ILE A 547 18.10 5.22 -16.71
N VAL A 548 17.71 4.91 -15.47
CA VAL A 548 16.80 5.73 -14.68
C VAL A 548 17.42 7.09 -14.36
N ASP A 549 18.73 7.18 -14.17
CA ASP A 549 19.44 8.44 -13.94
C ASP A 549 19.61 9.25 -15.25
N GLU A 550 19.84 8.56 -16.38
CA GLU A 550 20.08 9.17 -17.69
C GLU A 550 18.87 9.03 -18.65
N THR A 551 17.63 9.23 -18.17
CA THR A 551 16.41 9.00 -18.96
C THR A 551 16.39 9.67 -20.35
N GLN A 552 17.05 10.82 -20.49
CA GLN A 552 17.20 11.55 -21.76
C GLN A 552 17.90 10.76 -22.87
N SER A 553 18.64 9.71 -22.50
CA SER A 553 19.41 8.86 -23.39
C SER A 553 18.79 7.46 -23.60
N LEU A 554 17.56 7.25 -23.12
CA LEU A 554 16.82 6.00 -23.23
C LEU A 554 16.45 5.71 -24.69
N THR A 555 16.99 4.62 -25.25
CA THR A 555 16.58 4.05 -26.54
C THR A 555 15.82 2.73 -26.34
N ILE A 556 15.19 2.21 -27.40
CA ILE A 556 14.51 0.90 -27.34
C ILE A 556 15.50 -0.22 -27.01
N GLU A 557 16.68 -0.21 -27.64
CA GLU A 557 17.73 -1.20 -27.39
C GLU A 557 18.16 -1.18 -25.92
N ARG A 558 18.45 0.01 -25.36
CA ARG A 558 18.85 0.14 -23.95
C ARG A 558 17.78 -0.34 -22.98
N TYR A 559 16.50 -0.04 -23.27
CA TYR A 559 15.38 -0.56 -22.51
C TYR A 559 15.36 -2.09 -22.52
N GLN A 560 15.36 -2.69 -23.72
CA GLN A 560 15.29 -4.15 -23.89
C GLN A 560 16.46 -4.85 -23.21
N THR A 561 17.70 -4.38 -23.42
CA THR A 561 18.89 -4.97 -22.79
C THR A 561 18.79 -4.94 -21.27
N SER A 562 18.39 -3.80 -20.69
CA SER A 562 18.33 -3.68 -19.23
C SER A 562 17.17 -4.47 -18.63
N TYR A 563 16.01 -4.47 -19.29
CA TYR A 563 14.88 -5.32 -18.93
C TYR A 563 15.26 -6.80 -18.96
N THR A 564 15.86 -7.28 -20.04
CA THR A 564 16.27 -8.68 -20.19
C THR A 564 17.30 -9.07 -19.12
N ASN A 565 18.28 -8.22 -18.84
CA ASN A 565 19.27 -8.50 -17.79
C ASN A 565 18.64 -8.55 -16.40
N ALA A 566 17.71 -7.63 -16.08
CA ALA A 566 16.96 -7.63 -14.83
C ALA A 566 16.11 -8.90 -14.65
N VAL A 567 15.38 -9.31 -15.70
CA VAL A 567 14.57 -10.54 -15.71
C VAL A 567 15.46 -11.77 -15.53
N THR A 568 16.54 -11.90 -16.30
CA THR A 568 17.45 -13.04 -16.23
C THR A 568 18.08 -13.16 -14.85
N ALA A 569 18.61 -12.07 -14.30
CA ALA A 569 19.19 -12.06 -12.95
C ALA A 569 18.19 -12.49 -11.88
N THR A 570 16.95 -12.03 -11.99
CA THR A 570 15.87 -12.40 -11.07
C THR A 570 15.48 -13.87 -11.18
N ILE A 571 15.40 -14.40 -12.40
CA ILE A 571 15.10 -15.82 -12.65
C ILE A 571 16.20 -16.71 -12.08
N HIS A 572 17.47 -16.40 -12.37
CA HIS A 572 18.61 -17.15 -11.85
C HIS A 572 18.69 -17.10 -10.34
N CYS A 573 18.60 -15.91 -9.74
CA CYS A 573 18.57 -15.76 -8.28
C CYS A 573 17.45 -16.61 -7.68
N ARG A 574 16.22 -16.56 -8.22
CA ARG A 574 15.10 -17.38 -7.73
C ARG A 574 15.38 -18.88 -7.84
N GLN A 575 15.98 -19.33 -8.93
CA GLN A 575 16.36 -20.74 -9.10
C GLN A 575 17.38 -21.18 -8.04
N ASN A 576 18.41 -20.35 -7.79
CA ASN A 576 19.42 -20.60 -6.76
C ASN A 576 18.79 -20.65 -5.36
N LEU A 577 17.93 -19.68 -5.03
CA LEU A 577 17.23 -19.66 -3.74
C LEU A 577 16.28 -20.85 -3.58
N HIS A 578 15.63 -21.33 -4.65
CA HIS A 578 14.81 -22.54 -4.61
C HIS A 578 15.62 -23.81 -4.33
N GLN A 579 16.81 -23.92 -4.90
CA GLN A 579 17.72 -25.04 -4.60
C GLN A 579 18.12 -25.02 -3.12
N VAL A 580 18.44 -23.84 -2.58
CA VAL A 580 18.74 -23.66 -1.15
C VAL A 580 17.54 -24.02 -0.27
N ILE A 581 16.33 -23.58 -0.62
CA ILE A 581 15.10 -23.93 0.11
C ILE A 581 14.90 -25.45 0.13
N ALA A 582 15.08 -26.12 -1.01
CA ALA A 582 14.97 -27.57 -1.09
C ALA A 582 16.02 -28.27 -0.22
N GLN A 583 17.28 -27.82 -0.28
CA GLN A 583 18.37 -28.33 0.56
C GLN A 583 18.07 -28.15 2.05
N LEU A 584 17.66 -26.94 2.48
CA LEU A 584 17.28 -26.66 3.86
C LEU A 584 16.17 -27.59 4.34
N ARG A 585 15.11 -27.78 3.54
CA ARG A 585 14.02 -28.70 3.89
C ARG A 585 14.49 -30.14 4.03
N THR A 586 15.33 -30.62 3.13
CA THR A 586 15.88 -31.98 3.17
C THR A 586 16.76 -32.18 4.40
N GLU A 587 17.66 -31.24 4.69
CA GLU A 587 18.61 -31.34 5.80
C GLU A 587 17.92 -31.16 7.17
N ILE A 588 16.88 -30.31 7.26
CA ILE A 588 16.02 -30.22 8.45
C ILE A 588 15.22 -31.52 8.64
N ALA A 589 14.61 -32.06 7.58
CA ALA A 589 13.84 -33.31 7.65
C ALA A 589 14.70 -34.51 8.03
N ALA A 590 15.98 -34.52 7.64
CA ALA A 590 16.98 -35.50 8.05
C ALA A 590 17.54 -35.26 9.47
N GLU A 591 17.00 -34.27 10.20
CA GLU A 591 17.44 -33.84 11.54
C GLU A 591 18.92 -33.40 11.64
N LYS A 592 19.53 -33.04 10.50
CA LYS A 592 20.92 -32.57 10.42
C LYS A 592 21.07 -31.07 10.71
N LEU A 593 20.00 -30.29 10.50
CA LEU A 593 19.94 -28.87 10.86
C LEU A 593 19.00 -28.66 12.06
N PRO A 594 19.37 -27.80 13.02
CA PRO A 594 18.47 -27.45 14.11
C PRO A 594 17.28 -26.64 13.60
N LEU A 595 16.13 -26.74 14.27
CA LEU A 595 14.89 -26.12 13.77
C LEU A 595 14.95 -24.59 13.75
N VAL A 596 15.84 -23.96 14.51
CA VAL A 596 16.07 -22.51 14.44
C VAL A 596 16.46 -22.03 13.03
N ILE A 597 17.01 -22.92 12.18
CA ILE A 597 17.35 -22.63 10.79
C ILE A 597 16.11 -22.44 9.90
N TRP A 598 14.90 -22.84 10.35
CA TRP A 598 13.64 -22.46 9.67
C TRP A 598 13.52 -20.95 9.47
N ARG A 599 14.10 -20.12 10.35
CA ARG A 599 14.15 -18.67 10.16
C ARG A 599 14.91 -18.25 8.90
N VAL A 600 16.02 -18.93 8.60
CA VAL A 600 16.78 -18.70 7.34
C VAL A 600 15.95 -19.15 6.15
N HIS A 601 15.36 -20.34 6.23
CA HIS A 601 14.45 -20.85 5.19
C HIS A 601 13.32 -19.86 4.89
N ASP A 602 12.62 -19.36 5.90
CA ASP A 602 11.46 -18.50 5.74
C ASP A 602 11.84 -17.15 5.13
N GLN A 603 13.00 -16.60 5.48
CA GLN A 603 13.53 -15.40 4.81
C GLN A 603 13.86 -15.66 3.34
N ILE A 604 14.58 -16.75 3.03
CA ILE A 604 14.89 -17.10 1.64
C ILE A 604 13.60 -17.35 0.84
N GLN A 605 12.61 -18.00 1.45
CA GLN A 605 11.31 -18.21 0.82
C GLN A 605 10.56 -16.88 0.61
N SER A 606 10.61 -15.95 1.56
CA SER A 606 10.02 -14.61 1.41
C SER A 606 10.69 -13.83 0.28
N ILE A 607 12.02 -13.83 0.21
CA ILE A 607 12.78 -13.18 -0.88
C ILE A 607 12.42 -13.81 -2.23
N SER A 608 12.45 -15.14 -2.34
CA SER A 608 12.08 -15.84 -3.57
C SER A 608 10.65 -15.50 -4.02
N LYS A 609 9.71 -15.40 -3.08
CA LYS A 609 8.33 -14.95 -3.38
C LYS A 609 8.32 -13.51 -3.88
N ARG A 610 9.11 -12.58 -3.34
CA ARG A 610 9.17 -11.19 -3.81
C ARG A 610 9.76 -11.08 -5.21
N LEU A 611 10.79 -11.86 -5.51
CA LEU A 611 11.37 -11.98 -6.85
C LEU A 611 10.38 -12.54 -7.88
N ARG A 612 9.33 -13.26 -7.45
CA ARG A 612 8.21 -13.70 -8.32
C ARG A 612 7.25 -12.58 -8.67
N TRP A 613 7.03 -11.62 -7.76
CA TRP A 613 5.98 -10.62 -7.86
C TRP A 613 6.57 -9.24 -8.14
N GLY A 614 6.74 -8.93 -9.42
CA GLY A 614 7.15 -7.62 -9.93
C GLY A 614 6.82 -7.50 -11.42
N VAL A 615 7.35 -6.46 -12.07
CA VAL A 615 7.36 -6.29 -13.55
C VAL A 615 8.29 -7.33 -14.21
N LEU A 616 8.47 -8.50 -13.59
CA LEU A 616 9.34 -9.60 -14.01
C LEU A 616 8.51 -10.89 -13.96
N ARG A 617 7.26 -10.81 -14.42
CA ARG A 617 6.37 -11.97 -14.50
C ARG A 617 6.77 -12.78 -15.73
N ASN A 618 7.51 -13.86 -15.50
CA ASN A 618 7.55 -15.05 -16.35
C ASN A 618 6.90 -16.22 -15.61
#